data_AF-A0A0R3TB29-F1
#
_entry.id   AF-A0A0R3TB29-F1
#
_cell.length_a   1.000
_cell.length_b   1.000
_cell.length_c   1.000
_cell.angle_alpha   90.00
_cell.angle_beta   90.00
_cell.angle_gamma   90.00
#
_symmetry.space_group_name_H-M   'P 1'
#
loop_
_entity.id
_entity.type
_entity.pdbx_description
1 polymer ?
#
loop_
_entity_poly.entity_id
_entity_poly.type
_entity_poly.pdbx_seq_one_letter_code
_entity_poly.pdbx_strand_id
1 'polypeptide(L)'
;LTNRFSYSLTLNFRERQFARKGIKYYPRCAIHAEYRRYIEHSTKVRIYTIYVILAAFLSAAMLIDFQWISTVELRYHISTLCASLIGSIYYAFYWARVTPLAVIIGLIVGVLSGIGFSAASFFISATLSNAAPLIECGAGFIVPAIATFITTSPLNEEETLDVWERTRSIDDPLQPWAEVYSKDLGIRNAHLLTEGRPRLDDVQRAFSFSSTFLNYSIAVLLVIYLAILPAMTLLSDELYVDSFQTFMFITLTWLSTAFVFLVIIPPVFAFEKARELEKEQKTDKFVTDVSENSYT
;
A
#
# COMPACT_ATOMS: atom_id res chain seq x y z
N LEU A 1 -29.17 22.14 11.49
CA LEU A 1 -27.79 21.64 11.19
C LEU A 1 -26.94 21.54 12.46
N THR A 2 -27.03 22.49 13.38
CA THR A 2 -26.39 22.47 14.72
C THR A 2 -26.71 21.23 15.57
N ASN A 3 -27.95 20.71 15.53
CA ASN A 3 -28.29 19.49 16.26
C ASN A 3 -27.52 18.25 15.77
N ARG A 4 -27.24 18.12 14.47
CA ARG A 4 -26.60 16.91 13.92
C ARG A 4 -25.12 16.79 14.30
N PHE A 5 -24.44 17.94 14.44
CA PHE A 5 -23.05 18.05 14.88
C PHE A 5 -22.89 17.73 16.38
N SER A 6 -23.83 18.17 17.20
CA SER A 6 -23.84 17.83 18.63
C SER A 6 -24.07 16.33 18.85
N TYR A 7 -24.87 15.67 18.00
CA TYR A 7 -25.10 14.23 18.09
C TYR A 7 -23.87 13.36 17.71
N SER A 8 -23.09 13.72 16.68
CA SER A 8 -21.91 12.92 16.29
C SER A 8 -20.78 13.02 17.31
N LEU A 9 -20.52 14.22 17.84
CA LEU A 9 -19.52 14.45 18.89
C LEU A 9 -19.92 13.77 20.21
N THR A 10 -21.17 13.89 20.64
CA THR A 10 -21.64 13.24 21.88
C THR A 10 -21.67 11.70 21.78
N LEU A 11 -21.89 11.14 20.59
CA LEU A 11 -21.77 9.70 20.33
C LEU A 11 -20.32 9.23 20.43
N ASN A 12 -19.39 9.94 19.77
CA ASN A 12 -17.95 9.65 19.85
C ASN A 12 -17.44 9.75 21.31
N PHE A 13 -17.90 10.74 22.06
CA PHE A 13 -17.50 10.96 23.44
C PHE A 13 -18.01 9.89 24.41
N ARG A 14 -19.28 9.48 24.28
CA ARG A 14 -19.84 8.37 25.08
C ARG A 14 -19.16 7.04 24.77
N GLU A 15 -18.97 6.72 23.50
CA GLU A 15 -18.33 5.46 23.09
C GLU A 15 -16.90 5.31 23.64
N ARG A 16 -16.16 6.42 23.70
CA ARG A 16 -14.81 6.49 24.29
C ARG A 16 -14.80 6.30 25.81
N GLN A 17 -15.78 6.84 26.54
CA GLN A 17 -15.92 6.61 27.98
C GLN A 17 -16.31 5.16 28.33
N PHE A 18 -17.06 4.49 27.45
CA PHE A 18 -17.53 3.12 27.68
C PHE A 18 -16.57 2.04 27.18
N ALA A 19 -15.70 2.36 26.20
CA ALA A 19 -14.56 1.49 25.82
C ALA A 19 -13.62 1.24 27.01
N ARG A 20 -13.41 2.24 27.89
CA ARG A 20 -12.70 2.08 29.17
C ARG A 20 -13.39 1.11 30.15
N LYS A 21 -14.70 0.91 30.02
CA LYS A 21 -15.50 0.04 30.90
C LYS A 21 -15.75 -1.35 30.29
N GLY A 22 -15.24 -1.65 29.09
CA GLY A 22 -15.51 -2.92 28.40
C GLY A 22 -16.97 -3.10 27.96
N ILE A 23 -17.77 -2.03 28.00
CA ILE A 23 -19.20 -2.09 27.67
C ILE A 23 -19.34 -1.87 26.16
N LYS A 24 -19.74 -2.92 25.42
CA LYS A 24 -20.07 -2.82 24.00
C LYS A 24 -21.29 -1.93 23.83
N TYR A 25 -21.12 -0.75 23.22
CA TYR A 25 -22.25 0.11 22.89
C TYR A 25 -22.99 -0.44 21.68
N TYR A 26 -24.31 -0.54 21.79
CA TYR A 26 -25.16 -0.86 20.65
C TYR A 26 -25.53 0.47 19.98
N PRO A 27 -24.99 0.76 18.78
CA PRO A 27 -25.38 1.94 18.00
C PRO A 27 -26.90 2.01 17.85
N ARG A 28 -27.46 3.19 18.17
CA ARG A 28 -28.92 3.43 18.14
C ARG A 28 -29.46 3.49 16.70
N CYS A 29 -28.61 3.73 15.71
CA CYS A 29 -28.96 3.74 14.31
C CYS A 29 -28.49 2.43 13.67
N ALA A 30 -29.42 1.66 13.09
CA ALA A 30 -29.13 0.37 12.47
C ALA A 30 -28.11 0.49 11.31
N ILE A 31 -28.21 1.54 10.50
CA ILE A 31 -27.34 1.73 9.32
C ILE A 31 -25.88 2.02 9.75
N HIS A 32 -25.67 2.94 10.68
CA HIS A 32 -24.32 3.22 11.23
C HIS A 32 -23.74 2.02 12.00
N ALA A 33 -24.61 1.18 12.58
CA ALA A 33 -24.21 -0.04 13.26
C ALA A 33 -23.58 -1.06 12.32
N GLU A 34 -24.27 -1.33 11.22
CA GLU A 34 -23.83 -2.28 10.20
C GLU A 34 -22.55 -1.80 9.53
N TYR A 35 -22.50 -0.51 9.15
CA TYR A 35 -21.32 0.08 8.54
C TYR A 35 -20.10 0.02 9.48
N ARG A 36 -20.28 0.31 10.77
CA ARG A 36 -19.21 0.18 11.76
C ARG A 36 -18.72 -1.27 11.90
N ARG A 37 -19.64 -2.24 12.00
CA ARG A 37 -19.28 -3.67 12.06
C ARG A 37 -18.50 -4.08 10.82
N TYR A 38 -18.88 -3.57 9.65
CA TYR A 38 -18.16 -3.78 8.41
C TYR A 38 -16.73 -3.23 8.47
N ILE A 39 -16.53 -1.98 8.93
CA ILE A 39 -15.18 -1.39 9.08
C ILE A 39 -14.32 -2.15 10.09
N GLU A 40 -14.89 -2.52 11.24
CA GLU A 40 -14.16 -3.29 12.26
C GLU A 40 -13.76 -4.67 11.72
N HIS A 41 -14.67 -5.31 10.98
CA HIS A 41 -14.40 -6.59 10.34
C HIS A 41 -13.32 -6.47 9.26
N SER A 42 -13.45 -5.51 8.34
CA SER A 42 -12.50 -5.31 7.25
C SER A 42 -11.10 -4.94 7.75
N THR A 43 -11.01 -4.12 8.80
CA THR A 43 -9.74 -3.75 9.45
C THR A 43 -9.07 -4.97 10.07
N LYS A 44 -9.83 -5.81 10.80
CA LYS A 44 -9.32 -7.05 11.39
C LYS A 44 -8.86 -8.01 10.29
N VAL A 45 -9.70 -8.27 9.29
CA VAL A 45 -9.37 -9.15 8.16
C VAL A 45 -8.09 -8.67 7.48
N ARG A 46 -7.96 -7.38 7.16
CA ARG A 46 -6.74 -6.81 6.55
C ARG A 46 -5.49 -7.10 7.39
N ILE A 47 -5.55 -6.83 8.70
CA ILE A 47 -4.41 -7.05 9.60
C ILE A 47 -4.06 -8.54 9.70
N TYR A 48 -5.05 -9.42 9.87
CA TYR A 48 -4.84 -10.86 9.92
C TYR A 48 -4.27 -11.39 8.61
N THR A 49 -4.79 -10.95 7.46
CA THR A 49 -4.28 -11.34 6.14
C THR A 49 -2.81 -10.95 5.97
N ILE A 50 -2.43 -9.72 6.37
CA ILE A 50 -1.02 -9.29 6.31
C ILE A 50 -0.13 -10.20 7.18
N TYR A 51 -0.53 -10.46 8.43
CA TYR A 51 0.27 -11.33 9.31
C TYR A 51 0.34 -12.78 8.82
N VAL A 52 -0.76 -13.33 8.29
CA VAL A 52 -0.80 -14.69 7.75
C VAL A 52 0.09 -14.81 6.52
N ILE A 53 0.03 -13.85 5.59
CA ILE A 53 0.89 -13.84 4.40
C ILE A 53 2.36 -13.71 4.81
N LEU A 54 2.69 -12.78 5.72
CA LEU A 54 4.05 -12.57 6.18
C LEU A 54 4.60 -13.80 6.91
N ALA A 55 3.80 -14.42 7.80
CA ALA A 55 4.18 -15.64 8.51
C ALA A 55 4.35 -16.81 7.55
N ALA A 56 3.46 -16.97 6.56
CA ALA A 56 3.58 -18.02 5.55
C ALA A 56 4.83 -17.83 4.68
N PHE A 57 5.11 -16.61 4.24
CA PHE A 57 6.29 -16.30 3.42
C PHE A 57 7.59 -16.53 4.18
N LEU A 58 7.67 -16.07 5.45
CA LEU A 58 8.84 -16.29 6.31
C LEU A 58 9.02 -17.78 6.65
N SER A 59 7.94 -18.49 6.96
CA SER A 59 8.00 -19.93 7.28
C SER A 59 8.42 -20.74 6.06
N ALA A 60 7.91 -20.41 4.87
CA ALA A 60 8.33 -21.04 3.62
C ALA A 60 9.83 -20.80 3.35
N ALA A 61 10.31 -19.56 3.51
CA ALA A 61 11.72 -19.24 3.35
C ALA A 61 12.61 -20.02 4.34
N MET A 62 12.22 -20.09 5.61
CA MET A 62 12.93 -20.87 6.63
C MET A 62 12.95 -22.36 6.31
N LEU A 63 11.81 -22.96 5.94
CA LEU A 63 11.73 -24.38 5.59
C LEU A 63 12.61 -24.72 4.38
N ILE A 64 12.67 -23.81 3.41
CA ILE A 64 13.55 -23.92 2.24
C ILE A 64 15.02 -23.92 2.66
N ASP A 65 15.43 -23.00 3.55
CA ASP A 65 16.82 -22.93 4.04
C ASP A 65 17.20 -24.14 4.93
N PHE A 66 16.23 -24.81 5.57
CA PHE A 66 16.47 -26.03 6.36
C PHE A 66 16.66 -27.29 5.50
N GLN A 67 16.10 -27.34 4.30
CA GLN A 67 16.33 -28.45 3.38
C GLN A 67 17.67 -28.21 2.68
N TRP A 68 18.60 -29.17 2.76
CA TRP A 68 19.86 -29.20 1.99
C TRP A 68 19.63 -29.41 0.47
N ILE A 69 18.56 -28.83 -0.07
CA ILE A 69 18.38 -28.64 -1.51
C ILE A 69 19.33 -27.50 -1.88
N SER A 70 20.02 -27.60 -3.01
CA SER A 70 20.85 -26.52 -3.55
C SER A 70 20.07 -25.20 -3.51
N THR A 71 20.33 -24.38 -2.49
CA THR A 71 19.57 -23.16 -2.19
C THR A 71 19.67 -22.16 -3.34
N VAL A 72 20.70 -22.32 -4.17
CA VAL A 72 20.96 -21.57 -5.39
C VAL A 72 19.91 -21.86 -6.47
N GLU A 73 19.55 -23.14 -6.70
CA GLU A 73 18.60 -23.51 -7.76
C GLU A 73 17.16 -23.15 -7.39
N LEU A 74 16.75 -23.38 -6.14
CA LEU A 74 15.38 -23.05 -5.72
C LEU A 74 15.13 -21.54 -5.67
N ARG A 75 16.09 -20.73 -5.20
CA ARG A 75 15.98 -19.26 -5.21
C ARG A 75 15.89 -18.71 -6.62
N TYR A 76 16.64 -19.31 -7.55
CA TYR A 76 16.55 -18.98 -8.97
C TYR A 76 15.15 -19.25 -9.53
N HIS A 77 14.56 -20.41 -9.24
CA HIS A 77 13.21 -20.75 -9.71
C HIS A 77 12.11 -19.89 -9.08
N ILE A 78 12.18 -19.61 -7.78
CA ILE A 78 11.21 -18.72 -7.12
C ILE A 78 11.31 -17.30 -7.68
N SER A 79 12.53 -16.81 -7.91
CA SER A 79 12.75 -15.50 -8.52
C SER A 79 12.19 -15.45 -9.95
N THR A 80 12.30 -16.54 -10.70
CA THR A 80 11.76 -16.71 -12.07
C THR A 80 10.24 -16.93 -12.13
N LEU A 81 9.56 -17.06 -10.98
CA LEU A 81 8.09 -17.10 -10.91
C LEU A 81 7.50 -15.81 -10.34
N CYS A 82 8.32 -15.00 -9.67
CA CYS A 82 7.85 -13.85 -8.92
C CYS A 82 8.39 -12.51 -9.45
N ALA A 83 9.36 -12.49 -10.36
CA ALA A 83 9.90 -11.23 -10.86
C ALA A 83 8.85 -10.40 -11.63
N SER A 84 7.95 -11.06 -12.36
CA SER A 84 6.88 -10.40 -13.12
C SER A 84 5.86 -9.66 -12.25
N LEU A 85 5.68 -10.08 -10.99
CA LEU A 85 4.77 -9.44 -10.05
C LEU A 85 5.16 -7.99 -9.78
N ILE A 86 6.45 -7.66 -9.79
CA ILE A 86 6.94 -6.33 -9.43
C ILE A 86 6.38 -5.26 -10.38
N GLY A 87 6.49 -5.48 -11.70
CA GLY A 87 6.00 -4.54 -12.71
C GLY A 87 4.48 -4.48 -12.79
N SER A 88 3.82 -5.64 -12.73
CA SER A 88 2.37 -5.73 -12.74
C SER A 88 1.74 -5.04 -11.53
N ILE A 89 2.29 -5.23 -10.33
CA ILE A 89 1.82 -4.57 -9.10
C ILE A 89 2.10 -3.07 -9.15
N TYR A 90 3.26 -2.66 -9.66
CA TYR A 90 3.60 -1.24 -9.80
C TYR A 90 2.51 -0.48 -10.57
N TYR A 91 2.12 -0.98 -11.74
CA TYR A 91 1.09 -0.29 -12.52
C TYR A 91 -0.29 -0.37 -11.90
N ALA A 92 -0.62 -1.45 -11.19
CA ALA A 92 -1.89 -1.57 -10.49
C ALA A 92 -2.08 -0.46 -9.44
N PHE A 93 -0.99 0.04 -8.84
CA PHE A 93 -1.04 1.13 -7.87
C PHE A 93 -0.93 2.52 -8.48
N TYR A 94 -0.08 2.71 -9.50
CA TYR A 94 0.31 4.05 -9.95
C TYR A 94 -0.25 4.47 -11.29
N TRP A 95 -0.60 3.52 -12.16
CA TRP A 95 -1.13 3.87 -13.46
C TRP A 95 -2.64 3.75 -13.45
N ALA A 96 -3.32 4.87 -13.27
CA ALA A 96 -4.79 4.95 -13.21
C ALA A 96 -5.49 4.38 -14.48
N ARG A 97 -4.76 4.27 -15.59
CA ARG A 97 -5.27 3.77 -16.88
C ARG A 97 -5.16 2.26 -16.99
N VAL A 98 -4.38 1.61 -16.13
CA VAL A 98 -4.14 0.17 -16.19
C VAL A 98 -5.43 -0.58 -15.85
N THR A 99 -5.80 -1.53 -16.71
CA THR A 99 -6.92 -2.42 -16.46
C THR A 99 -6.48 -3.65 -15.66
N PRO A 100 -7.34 -4.23 -14.81
CA PRO A 100 -7.02 -5.49 -14.11
C PRO A 100 -6.61 -6.61 -15.08
N LEU A 101 -7.21 -6.64 -16.27
CA LEU A 101 -6.85 -7.60 -17.32
C LEU A 101 -5.44 -7.38 -17.85
N ALA A 102 -5.01 -6.14 -18.08
CA ALA A 102 -3.64 -5.84 -18.53
C ALA A 102 -2.59 -6.29 -17.50
N VAL A 103 -2.87 -6.14 -16.21
CA VAL A 103 -2.00 -6.61 -15.11
C VAL A 103 -1.89 -8.14 -15.12
N ILE A 104 -3.02 -8.85 -15.24
CA ILE A 104 -3.05 -10.32 -15.27
C ILE A 104 -2.31 -10.84 -16.50
N ILE A 105 -2.52 -10.23 -17.67
CA ILE A 105 -1.84 -10.61 -18.92
C ILE A 105 -0.32 -10.44 -18.74
N GLY A 106 0.14 -9.32 -18.20
CA GLY A 106 1.57 -9.12 -17.99
C GLY A 106 2.19 -10.06 -16.97
N LEU A 107 1.44 -10.46 -15.95
CA LEU A 107 1.89 -11.47 -14.99
C LEU A 107 2.03 -12.85 -15.68
N ILE A 108 1.02 -13.30 -16.42
CA ILE A 108 1.04 -14.61 -17.10
C ILE A 108 2.15 -14.64 -18.17
N VAL A 109 2.22 -13.61 -19.02
CA VAL A 109 3.25 -13.52 -20.07
C VAL A 109 4.64 -13.41 -19.46
N GLY A 110 4.79 -12.67 -18.37
CA GLY A 110 6.04 -12.60 -17.60
C GLY A 110 6.50 -13.99 -17.17
N VAL A 111 5.69 -14.72 -16.40
CA VAL A 111 6.02 -16.06 -15.91
C VAL A 111 6.34 -17.01 -17.07
N LEU A 112 5.53 -17.00 -18.14
CA LEU A 112 5.78 -17.84 -19.32
C LEU A 112 7.10 -17.48 -20.01
N SER A 113 7.45 -16.20 -20.07
CA SER A 113 8.72 -15.75 -20.64
C SER A 113 9.92 -16.19 -19.81
N GLY A 114 9.85 -16.13 -18.48
CA GLY A 114 10.91 -16.60 -17.58
C GLY A 114 11.13 -18.11 -17.66
N ILE A 115 10.02 -18.88 -17.67
CA ILE A 115 10.07 -20.34 -17.85
C ILE A 115 10.61 -20.71 -19.24
N GLY A 116 10.10 -20.06 -20.29
CA GLY A 116 10.52 -20.31 -21.66
C GLY A 116 12.00 -20.01 -21.87
N PHE A 117 12.49 -18.91 -21.31
CA PHE A 117 13.91 -18.54 -21.40
C PHE A 117 14.82 -19.49 -20.62
N SER A 118 14.38 -19.94 -19.44
CA SER A 118 15.09 -20.96 -18.66
C SER A 118 15.17 -22.28 -19.41
N ALA A 119 14.06 -22.74 -20.00
CA ALA A 119 14.02 -23.97 -20.79
C ALA A 119 14.90 -23.87 -22.05
N ALA A 120 14.84 -22.75 -22.78
CA ALA A 120 15.67 -22.54 -23.96
C ALA A 120 17.18 -22.53 -23.62
N SER A 121 17.55 -21.90 -22.50
CA SER A 121 18.94 -21.87 -22.03
C SER A 121 19.47 -23.26 -21.70
N PHE A 122 18.62 -24.14 -21.14
CA PHE A 122 18.95 -25.55 -20.89
C PHE A 122 19.25 -26.31 -22.19
N PHE A 123 18.42 -26.16 -23.22
CA PHE A 123 18.61 -26.86 -24.50
C PHE A 123 19.82 -26.36 -25.30
N ILE A 124 20.16 -25.08 -25.18
CA ILE A 124 21.27 -24.46 -25.92
C ILE A 124 22.60 -24.57 -25.14
N SER A 125 22.59 -25.15 -23.93
CA SER A 125 23.76 -25.19 -23.02
C SER A 125 24.37 -23.80 -22.79
N ALA A 126 23.52 -22.77 -22.82
CA ALA A 126 23.94 -21.39 -22.61
C ALA A 126 23.90 -21.07 -21.11
N THR A 127 24.95 -20.45 -20.59
CA THR A 127 25.03 -19.90 -19.22
C THR A 127 24.11 -18.70 -18.97
N LEU A 128 23.22 -18.37 -19.93
CA LEU A 128 22.26 -17.27 -19.83
C LEU A 128 21.06 -17.56 -18.92
N SER A 129 20.89 -18.76 -18.37
CA SER A 129 19.78 -19.07 -17.47
C SER A 129 19.64 -18.02 -16.37
N ASN A 130 20.74 -17.56 -15.77
CA ASN A 130 20.76 -16.52 -14.73
C ASN A 130 20.07 -15.19 -15.12
N ALA A 131 19.88 -14.90 -16.41
CA ALA A 131 19.16 -13.72 -16.89
C ALA A 131 17.63 -13.89 -16.95
N ALA A 132 17.08 -15.10 -16.74
CA ALA A 132 15.64 -15.36 -16.84
C ALA A 132 14.77 -14.49 -15.90
N PRO A 133 15.14 -14.25 -14.61
CA PRO A 133 14.36 -13.37 -13.74
C PRO A 133 14.31 -11.92 -14.24
N LEU A 134 15.32 -11.47 -14.98
CA LEU A 134 15.38 -10.11 -15.51
C LEU A 134 14.48 -9.93 -16.73
N ILE A 135 14.47 -10.92 -17.61
CA ILE A 135 13.57 -10.95 -18.76
C ILE A 135 12.13 -11.02 -18.28
N GLU A 136 11.86 -11.86 -17.28
CA GLU A 136 10.55 -11.92 -16.64
C GLU A 136 10.15 -10.57 -16.02
N CYS A 137 11.05 -9.96 -15.23
CA CYS A 137 10.78 -8.66 -14.62
C CYS A 137 10.48 -7.60 -15.68
N GLY A 138 11.31 -7.53 -16.73
CA GLY A 138 11.10 -6.65 -17.87
C GLY A 138 9.77 -6.90 -18.58
N ALA A 139 9.39 -8.15 -18.81
CA ALA A 139 8.09 -8.51 -19.36
C ALA A 139 6.93 -8.06 -18.46
N GLY A 140 7.08 -8.18 -17.13
CA GLY A 140 6.13 -7.64 -16.16
C GLY A 140 5.98 -6.11 -16.20
N PHE A 141 6.97 -5.36 -16.71
CA PHE A 141 6.86 -3.91 -16.92
C PHE A 141 6.39 -3.53 -18.33
N ILE A 142 6.78 -4.30 -19.34
CA ILE A 142 6.52 -3.93 -20.74
C ILE A 142 5.12 -4.39 -21.17
N VAL A 143 4.73 -5.60 -20.80
CA VAL A 143 3.48 -6.21 -21.29
C VAL A 143 2.23 -5.51 -20.74
N PRO A 144 2.09 -5.22 -19.43
CA PRO A 144 0.94 -4.44 -18.95
C PRO A 144 0.87 -3.06 -19.59
N ALA A 145 2.02 -2.43 -19.86
CA ALA A 145 2.05 -1.11 -20.47
C ALA A 145 1.52 -1.12 -21.89
N ILE A 146 2.01 -2.04 -22.72
CA ILE A 146 1.53 -2.22 -24.10
C ILE A 146 0.04 -2.59 -24.09
N ALA A 147 -0.36 -3.55 -23.26
CA ALA A 147 -1.76 -3.95 -23.16
C ALA A 147 -2.67 -2.77 -22.77
N THR A 148 -2.19 -1.89 -21.88
CA THR A 148 -2.92 -0.69 -21.45
C THR A 148 -3.02 0.35 -22.57
N PHE A 149 -1.94 0.60 -23.31
CA PHE A 149 -1.98 1.51 -24.46
C PHE A 149 -2.95 1.03 -25.56
N ILE A 150 -3.07 -0.28 -25.75
CA ILE A 150 -4.01 -0.86 -26.72
C ILE A 150 -5.45 -0.81 -26.21
N THR A 151 -5.67 -1.10 -24.92
CA THR A 151 -7.02 -1.28 -24.36
C THR A 151 -7.66 0.00 -23.83
N THR A 152 -6.87 1.04 -23.54
CA THR A 152 -7.37 2.26 -22.89
C THR A 152 -6.94 3.54 -23.59
N SER A 153 -7.91 4.37 -23.93
CA SER A 153 -7.70 5.72 -24.48
C SER A 153 -7.29 6.73 -23.41
N PRO A 154 -6.66 7.84 -23.82
CA PRO A 154 -6.63 9.12 -23.13
C PRO A 154 -7.58 9.25 -21.96
N LEU A 155 -7.20 9.24 -20.67
CA LEU A 155 -8.20 9.74 -19.72
C LEU A 155 -8.39 11.22 -20.02
N ASN A 156 -9.59 11.59 -20.46
CA ASN A 156 -9.91 12.99 -20.69
C ASN A 156 -10.04 13.72 -19.34
N GLU A 157 -9.96 15.05 -19.36
CA GLU A 157 -10.12 15.86 -18.14
C GLU A 157 -11.50 15.63 -17.50
N GLU A 158 -12.54 15.52 -18.33
CA GLU A 158 -13.91 15.21 -17.91
C GLU A 158 -14.06 13.81 -17.29
N GLU A 159 -13.42 12.80 -17.88
CA GLU A 159 -13.45 11.43 -17.33
C GLU A 159 -12.72 11.34 -15.99
N THR A 160 -11.63 12.10 -15.84
CA THR A 160 -10.88 12.18 -14.59
C THR A 160 -11.74 12.82 -13.49
N LEU A 161 -12.50 13.85 -13.84
CA LEU A 161 -13.47 14.47 -12.93
C LEU A 161 -14.61 13.51 -12.57
N ASP A 162 -15.16 12.75 -13.51
CA ASP A 162 -16.21 11.75 -13.24
C ASP A 162 -15.72 10.62 -12.32
N VAL A 163 -14.52 10.07 -12.57
CA VAL A 163 -13.90 9.07 -11.67
C VAL A 163 -13.70 9.64 -10.27
N TRP A 164 -13.28 10.90 -10.19
CA TRP A 164 -13.14 11.59 -8.92
C TRP A 164 -14.48 11.84 -8.24
N GLU A 165 -15.53 12.22 -8.97
CA GLU A 165 -16.88 12.40 -8.41
C GLU A 165 -17.46 11.10 -7.87
N ARG A 166 -17.25 9.98 -8.57
CA ARG A 166 -17.60 8.64 -8.07
C ARG A 166 -16.85 8.31 -6.79
N THR A 167 -15.55 8.56 -6.76
CA THR A 167 -14.74 8.34 -5.55
C THR A 167 -15.20 9.24 -4.39
N ARG A 168 -15.50 10.50 -4.67
CA ARG A 168 -16.03 11.48 -3.72
C ARG A 168 -17.44 11.12 -3.23
N SER A 169 -18.24 10.42 -4.04
CA SER A 169 -19.57 9.94 -3.65
C SER A 169 -19.52 8.79 -2.63
N ILE A 170 -18.38 8.10 -2.54
CA ILE A 170 -18.11 7.11 -1.51
C ILE A 170 -17.65 7.88 -0.26
N ASP A 171 -18.60 8.39 0.50
CA ASP A 171 -18.34 9.04 1.79
C ASP A 171 -18.50 8.04 2.93
N ASP A 172 -17.63 8.14 3.94
CA ASP A 172 -17.77 7.36 5.17
C ASP A 172 -18.83 8.05 6.05
N PRO A 173 -20.00 7.44 6.29
CA PRO A 173 -21.05 8.04 7.11
C PRO A 173 -20.63 8.29 8.58
N LEU A 174 -19.54 7.67 9.04
CA LEU A 174 -18.93 7.88 10.35
C LEU A 174 -17.81 8.93 10.34
N GLN A 175 -17.15 9.13 9.21
CA GLN A 175 -15.99 10.03 9.06
C GLN A 175 -16.07 10.81 7.73
N PRO A 176 -16.92 11.86 7.67
CA PRO A 176 -17.13 12.58 6.42
C PRO A 176 -15.84 13.24 5.91
N TRP A 177 -15.64 13.25 4.60
CA TRP A 177 -14.44 13.79 3.94
C TRP A 177 -14.00 15.17 4.47
N ALA A 178 -14.96 16.07 4.71
CA ALA A 178 -14.69 17.41 5.23
C ALA A 178 -13.98 17.40 6.59
N GLU A 179 -14.34 16.50 7.49
CA GLU A 179 -13.77 16.47 8.83
C GLU A 179 -12.38 15.84 8.83
N VAL A 180 -12.21 14.74 8.09
CA VAL A 180 -10.94 14.00 8.02
C VAL A 180 -9.86 14.82 7.32
N TYR A 181 -10.17 15.34 6.13
CA TYR A 181 -9.14 15.91 5.26
C TYR A 181 -9.05 17.43 5.34
N SER A 182 -9.91 18.13 6.07
CA SER A 182 -9.81 19.60 6.20
C SER A 182 -8.47 20.04 6.79
N LYS A 183 -7.95 19.28 7.76
CA LYS A 183 -6.66 19.54 8.41
C LYS A 183 -5.50 19.26 7.46
N ASP A 184 -5.54 18.15 6.74
CA ASP A 184 -4.45 17.70 5.86
C ASP A 184 -4.39 18.50 4.55
N LEU A 185 -5.54 18.92 4.03
CA LEU A 185 -5.64 19.78 2.85
C LEU A 185 -5.44 21.27 3.16
N GLY A 186 -5.21 21.62 4.44
CA GLY A 186 -5.00 23.00 4.87
C GLY A 186 -6.21 23.91 4.65
N ILE A 187 -7.42 23.34 4.57
CA ILE A 187 -8.66 24.08 4.33
C ILE A 187 -9.04 24.80 5.64
N ARG A 188 -8.48 26.00 5.82
CA ARG A 188 -8.67 26.87 7.01
C ARG A 188 -10.15 27.15 7.33
N ASN A 189 -11.04 26.99 6.35
CA ASN A 189 -12.46 27.30 6.46
C ASN A 189 -13.34 26.11 6.01
N ALA A 190 -13.13 24.93 6.59
CA ALA A 190 -13.94 23.74 6.30
C ALA A 190 -15.46 23.96 6.47
N HIS A 191 -15.85 24.88 7.36
CA HIS A 191 -17.24 25.28 7.61
C HIS A 191 -17.84 26.21 6.54
N LEU A 192 -17.02 26.83 5.68
CA LEU A 192 -17.44 27.70 4.57
C LEU A 192 -17.41 26.99 3.22
N LEU A 193 -16.97 25.73 3.17
CA LEU A 193 -17.19 24.89 1.99
C LEU A 193 -18.69 24.66 1.87
N THR A 194 -19.33 25.32 0.91
CA THR A 194 -20.77 25.23 0.63
C THR A 194 -21.26 23.79 0.43
N GLU A 195 -20.34 22.84 0.18
CA GLU A 195 -20.63 21.40 0.01
C GLU A 195 -19.84 20.44 0.91
N GLY A 196 -18.92 20.91 1.77
CA GLY A 196 -18.14 20.03 2.66
C GLY A 196 -17.33 18.93 1.96
N ARG A 197 -16.99 19.09 0.67
CA ARG A 197 -16.31 18.05 -0.14
C ARG A 197 -15.05 18.62 -0.81
N PRO A 198 -13.90 17.92 -0.77
CA PRO A 198 -12.64 18.42 -1.32
C PRO A 198 -12.64 18.42 -2.85
N ARG A 199 -12.10 19.48 -3.48
CA ARG A 199 -11.91 19.55 -4.95
C ARG A 199 -10.73 18.68 -5.40
N LEU A 200 -10.79 18.18 -6.63
CA LEU A 200 -9.71 17.34 -7.19
C LEU A 200 -8.38 18.09 -7.16
N ASP A 201 -8.38 19.36 -7.56
CA ASP A 201 -7.20 20.21 -7.60
C ASP A 201 -6.55 20.42 -6.23
N ASP A 202 -7.37 20.54 -5.18
CA ASP A 202 -6.88 20.73 -3.81
C ASP A 202 -6.17 19.47 -3.31
N VAL A 203 -6.73 18.30 -3.60
CA VAL A 203 -6.15 16.99 -3.26
C VAL A 203 -4.87 16.74 -4.05
N GLN A 204 -4.90 16.96 -5.37
CA GLN A 204 -3.71 16.82 -6.22
C GLN A 204 -2.59 17.75 -5.77
N ARG A 205 -2.90 19.00 -5.41
CA ARG A 205 -1.89 19.93 -4.90
C ARG A 205 -1.31 19.47 -3.58
N ALA A 206 -2.15 19.08 -2.62
CA ALA A 206 -1.70 18.65 -1.29
C ALA A 206 -0.83 17.39 -1.33
N PHE A 207 -1.16 16.42 -2.19
CA PHE A 207 -0.44 15.16 -2.31
C PHE A 207 0.59 15.11 -3.45
N SER A 208 0.74 16.20 -4.22
CA SER A 208 1.68 16.28 -5.35
C SER A 208 3.10 15.88 -4.96
N PHE A 209 3.60 16.42 -3.83
CA PHE A 209 4.93 16.10 -3.33
C PHE A 209 5.11 14.60 -3.04
N SER A 210 4.15 13.99 -2.35
CA SER A 210 4.20 12.55 -2.02
C SER A 210 4.16 11.69 -3.28
N SER A 211 3.31 12.05 -4.25
CA SER A 211 3.20 11.34 -5.53
C SER A 211 4.50 11.44 -6.33
N THR A 212 5.08 12.65 -6.43
CA THR A 212 6.35 12.87 -7.12
C THR A 212 7.51 12.13 -6.45
N PHE A 213 7.65 12.25 -5.12
CA PHE A 213 8.71 11.56 -4.36
C PHE A 213 8.65 10.05 -4.55
N LEU A 214 7.45 9.50 -4.53
CA LEU A 214 7.24 8.08 -4.69
C LEU A 214 7.56 7.63 -6.12
N ASN A 215 7.15 8.37 -7.14
CA ASN A 215 7.51 8.06 -8.53
C ASN A 215 9.03 8.04 -8.72
N TYR A 216 9.75 9.02 -8.14
CA TYR A 216 11.21 9.01 -8.13
C TYR A 216 11.79 7.81 -7.39
N SER A 217 11.25 7.49 -6.21
CA SER A 217 11.70 6.35 -5.41
C SER A 217 11.58 5.03 -6.19
N ILE A 218 10.48 4.86 -6.92
CA ILE A 218 10.27 3.65 -7.72
C ILE A 218 11.16 3.65 -8.97
N ALA A 219 11.31 4.78 -9.65
CA ALA A 219 12.24 4.87 -10.78
C ALA A 219 13.68 4.52 -10.36
N VAL A 220 14.14 4.99 -9.19
CA VAL A 220 15.45 4.66 -8.63
C VAL A 220 15.54 3.17 -8.31
N LEU A 221 14.53 2.59 -7.65
CA LEU A 221 14.50 1.15 -7.38
C LEU A 221 14.53 0.34 -8.67
N LEU A 222 13.81 0.76 -9.71
CA LEU A 222 13.84 0.11 -11.00
C LEU A 222 15.22 0.10 -11.64
N VAL A 223 15.91 1.24 -11.62
CA VAL A 223 17.29 1.33 -12.13
C VAL A 223 18.21 0.40 -11.34
N ILE A 224 18.07 0.36 -10.00
CA ILE A 224 18.86 -0.54 -9.16
C ILE A 224 18.61 -2.01 -9.53
N TYR A 225 17.35 -2.42 -9.64
CA TYR A 225 16.98 -3.83 -9.87
C TYR A 225 17.14 -4.31 -11.32
N LEU A 226 16.91 -3.44 -12.31
CA LEU A 226 16.94 -3.81 -13.73
C LEU A 226 18.27 -3.48 -14.42
N ALA A 227 19.06 -2.55 -13.90
CA ALA A 227 20.33 -2.17 -14.53
C ALA A 227 21.53 -2.49 -13.64
N ILE A 228 21.53 -2.02 -12.38
CA ILE A 228 22.73 -2.13 -11.53
C ILE A 228 22.95 -3.57 -11.05
N LEU A 229 21.94 -4.22 -10.47
CA LEU A 229 22.08 -5.61 -10.00
C LEU A 229 22.47 -6.57 -11.14
N PRO A 230 21.84 -6.52 -12.33
CA PRO A 230 22.24 -7.32 -13.48
C PRO A 230 23.65 -7.05 -13.96
N ALA A 231 24.02 -5.77 -14.09
CA ALA A 231 25.36 -5.39 -14.50
C ALA A 231 26.41 -5.94 -13.52
N MET A 232 26.14 -5.87 -12.22
CA MET A 232 27.02 -6.45 -11.21
C MET A 232 27.12 -7.97 -11.33
N THR A 233 26.03 -8.68 -11.69
CA THR A 233 26.07 -10.14 -11.87
C THR A 233 26.68 -10.58 -13.20
N LEU A 234 26.59 -9.76 -14.26
CA LEU A 234 27.04 -10.10 -15.61
C LEU A 234 28.49 -9.67 -15.89
N LEU A 235 29.02 -8.67 -15.19
CA LEU A 235 30.37 -8.14 -15.41
C LEU A 235 31.47 -8.90 -14.66
N SER A 236 31.12 -9.77 -13.71
CA SER A 236 32.10 -10.51 -12.91
C SER A 236 32.07 -12.00 -13.23
N ASP A 237 32.98 -12.45 -14.10
CA ASP A 237 33.24 -13.89 -14.30
C ASP A 237 33.84 -14.55 -13.03
N GLU A 238 34.44 -13.75 -12.14
CA GLU A 238 34.87 -14.16 -10.80
C GLU A 238 34.43 -13.10 -9.77
N LEU A 239 33.40 -13.41 -8.97
CA LEU A 239 33.02 -12.57 -7.85
C LEU A 239 34.05 -12.73 -6.72
N TYR A 240 34.96 -11.78 -6.59
CA TYR A 240 35.90 -11.72 -5.46
C TYR A 240 35.13 -11.77 -4.14
N VAL A 241 35.64 -12.56 -3.18
CA VAL A 241 35.02 -12.82 -1.87
C VAL A 241 34.62 -11.52 -1.16
N ASP A 242 35.47 -10.49 -1.23
CA ASP A 242 35.23 -9.19 -0.60
C ASP A 242 34.04 -8.43 -1.23
N SER A 243 33.92 -8.48 -2.56
CA SER A 243 32.80 -7.84 -3.28
C SER A 243 31.48 -8.55 -2.99
N PHE A 244 31.49 -9.88 -2.92
CA PHE A 244 30.32 -10.66 -2.55
C PHE A 244 29.89 -10.39 -1.10
N GLN A 245 30.83 -10.34 -0.16
CA GLN A 245 30.56 -10.05 1.24
C GLN A 245 29.98 -8.64 1.42
N THR A 246 30.53 -7.65 0.72
CA THR A 246 30.01 -6.27 0.74
C THR A 246 28.59 -6.21 0.18
N PHE A 247 28.33 -6.88 -0.94
CA PHE A 247 26.99 -6.97 -1.53
C PHE A 247 25.99 -7.62 -0.57
N MET A 248 26.34 -8.77 0.01
CA MET A 248 25.50 -9.46 0.98
C MET A 248 25.20 -8.59 2.20
N PHE A 249 26.18 -7.84 2.71
CA PHE A 249 25.98 -6.93 3.84
C PHE A 249 25.02 -5.79 3.49
N ILE A 250 25.16 -5.17 2.31
CA ILE A 250 24.26 -4.11 1.83
C ILE A 250 22.83 -4.64 1.69
N THR A 251 22.66 -5.78 1.02
CA THR A 251 21.34 -6.38 0.80
C THR A 251 20.69 -6.82 2.11
N LEU A 252 21.45 -7.41 3.03
CA LEU A 252 20.94 -7.81 4.35
C LEU A 252 20.54 -6.58 5.18
N THR A 253 21.32 -5.51 5.14
CA THR A 253 21.01 -4.26 5.83
C THR A 253 19.73 -3.63 5.28
N TRP A 254 19.57 -3.63 3.95
CA TRP A 254 18.35 -3.17 3.29
C TRP A 254 17.13 -3.98 3.70
N LEU A 255 17.21 -5.31 3.61
CA LEU A 255 16.12 -6.22 3.98
C LEU A 255 15.77 -6.12 5.46
N SER A 256 16.77 -6.00 6.33
CA SER A 256 16.57 -5.79 7.77
C SER A 256 15.84 -4.48 8.05
N THR A 257 16.26 -3.39 7.39
CA THR A 257 15.61 -2.07 7.53
C THR A 257 14.16 -2.10 7.04
N ALA A 258 13.90 -2.73 5.88
CA ALA A 258 12.56 -2.90 5.34
C ALA A 258 11.68 -3.77 6.25
N PHE A 259 12.22 -4.84 6.81
CA PHE A 259 11.51 -5.70 7.76
C PHE A 259 11.14 -4.95 9.04
N VAL A 260 12.11 -4.25 9.63
CA VAL A 260 11.89 -3.40 10.81
C VAL A 260 10.80 -2.36 10.53
N PHE A 261 10.85 -1.72 9.37
CA PHE A 261 9.83 -0.76 8.94
C PHE A 261 8.44 -1.41 8.83
N LEU A 262 8.32 -2.56 8.16
CA LEU A 262 7.05 -3.28 7.99
C LEU A 262 6.45 -3.77 9.31
N VAL A 263 7.29 -4.13 10.29
CA VAL A 263 6.84 -4.59 11.61
C VAL A 263 6.49 -3.40 12.51
N ILE A 264 7.23 -2.29 12.45
CA ILE A 264 7.04 -1.14 13.34
C ILE A 264 5.91 -0.21 12.86
N ILE A 265 5.75 0.00 11.55
CA ILE A 265 4.77 0.94 11.02
C ILE A 265 3.33 0.63 11.45
N PRO A 266 2.80 -0.60 11.31
CA PRO A 266 1.41 -0.87 11.67
C PRO A 266 1.11 -0.60 13.16
N PRO A 267 1.99 -1.00 14.11
CA PRO A 267 1.89 -0.58 15.51
C PRO A 267 1.98 0.93 15.72
N VAL A 268 2.89 1.63 15.03
CA VAL A 268 3.03 3.10 15.17
C VAL A 268 1.75 3.80 14.72
N PHE A 269 1.17 3.45 13.57
CA PHE A 269 -0.10 4.02 13.13
C PHE A 269 -1.25 3.68 14.08
N ALA A 270 -1.28 2.48 14.64
CA ALA A 270 -2.26 2.11 15.66
C ALA A 270 -2.09 2.96 16.94
N PHE A 271 -0.84 3.23 17.34
CA PHE A 271 -0.52 4.04 18.51
C PHE A 271 -0.81 5.53 18.30
N GLU A 272 -0.45 6.10 17.15
CA GLU A 272 -0.78 7.48 16.79
C GLU A 272 -2.28 7.69 16.78
N LYS A 273 -3.04 6.78 16.14
CA LYS A 273 -4.49 6.80 16.17
C LYS A 273 -5.04 6.75 17.60
N ALA A 274 -4.48 5.90 18.47
CA ALA A 274 -4.87 5.83 19.88
C ALA A 274 -4.57 7.14 20.63
N ARG A 275 -3.44 7.79 20.34
CA ARG A 275 -3.03 9.06 20.96
C ARG A 275 -3.90 10.22 20.51
N GLU A 276 -4.28 10.29 19.24
CA GLU A 276 -5.20 11.31 18.74
C GLU A 276 -6.58 11.19 19.40
N LEU A 277 -7.08 9.95 19.53
CA LEU A 277 -8.31 9.68 20.26
C LEU A 277 -8.23 10.13 21.73
N GLU A 278 -7.07 10.00 22.38
CA GLU A 278 -6.84 10.48 23.75
C GLU A 278 -6.82 12.01 23.83
N LYS A 279 -6.19 12.70 22.87
CA LYS A 279 -6.16 14.17 22.82
C LYS A 279 -7.56 14.74 22.67
N GLU A 280 -8.33 14.22 21.71
CA GLU A 280 -9.72 14.62 21.49
C GLU A 280 -10.57 14.38 22.75
N GLN A 281 -10.37 13.26 23.47
CA GLN A 281 -11.07 13.01 24.74
C GLN A 281 -10.76 14.06 25.82
N LYS A 282 -9.51 14.52 25.91
CA LYS A 282 -9.13 15.55 26.89
C LYS A 282 -9.75 16.90 26.54
N THR A 283 -9.78 17.25 25.26
CA THR A 283 -10.42 18.48 24.77
C THR A 283 -11.92 18.48 25.06
N ASP A 284 -12.62 17.41 24.74
CA ASP A 284 -14.07 17.33 24.95
C ASP A 284 -14.45 17.37 26.44
N LYS A 285 -13.67 16.72 27.32
CA LYS A 285 -13.88 16.83 28.79
C LYS A 285 -13.73 18.26 29.30
N PHE A 286 -12.72 18.96 28.80
CA PHE A 286 -12.50 20.35 29.17
C PHE A 286 -13.69 21.23 28.73
N VAL A 287 -14.23 21.01 27.53
CA VAL A 287 -15.41 21.74 27.04
C VAL A 287 -16.65 21.43 27.89
N THR A 288 -16.88 20.18 28.27
CA THR A 288 -18.02 19.83 29.13
C THR A 288 -17.91 20.47 30.51
N ASP A 289 -16.73 20.43 31.13
CA ASP A 289 -16.51 21.00 32.47
C ASP A 289 -16.66 22.54 32.46
N VAL A 290 -16.21 23.21 31.40
CA VAL A 290 -16.42 24.66 31.22
C VAL A 290 -17.89 25.00 31.02
N SER A 291 -18.63 24.20 30.24
CA SER A 291 -20.06 24.42 30.04
C SER A 291 -20.86 24.24 31.34
N GLU A 292 -20.54 23.22 32.14
CA GLU A 292 -21.25 22.93 33.39
C GLU A 292 -21.03 24.02 34.45
N ASN A 293 -19.82 24.58 34.52
CA ASN A 293 -19.49 25.72 35.39
C ASN A 293 -20.06 27.07 34.93
N SER A 294 -20.60 27.17 33.70
CA SER A 294 -21.21 28.40 33.20
C SER A 294 -22.72 28.51 33.46
N TYR A 295 -23.34 27.43 33.97
CA TYR A 295 -24.75 27.37 34.34
C TYR A 295 -24.99 27.37 35.86
N THR A 296 -23.94 27.44 36.67
CA THR A 296 -23.97 27.59 38.13
C THR A 296 -23.63 29.01 38.55
#